data_AF-A0AA39TQ70-F1
#
_entry.id   AF-A0AA39TQ70-F1
#
_cell.length_a   1.000
_cell.length_b   1.000
_cell.length_c   1.000
_cell.angle_alpha   90.00
_cell.angle_beta   90.00
_cell.angle_gamma   90.00
#
_symmetry.space_group_name_H-M   'P 1'
#
loop_
_entity.id
_entity.type
_entity.pdbx_description
1 polymer ?
#
loop_
_entity_poly.entity_id
_entity_poly.type
_entity_poly.pdbx_seq_one_letter_code
_entity_poly.pdbx_strand_id
1 'polypeptide(L)'
;MVNMKLFGATALSLLSATEVMAHPGHNHKAEAVQRRAAVANMSKRSLSHCQDKLAARGVEAKNVQRRHAMHQQLRKTALAKRDFDTVLNTTHHSDLTGITPSTDPATLFVGNNSCILAPETTEGPYYVVGELFRSNVTDDMAGVPLYMDIQLIDTNTCEPLPGVALDFWSASPPSSLLP
;
A
#
# COMPACT_ATOMS: atom_id res chain seq x y z
N MET A 1 61.41 12.86 -22.29
CA MET A 1 61.98 11.96 -21.27
C MET A 1 62.19 12.74 -19.98
N VAL A 2 61.29 12.60 -18.99
CA VAL A 2 61.60 12.69 -17.55
C VAL A 2 60.67 11.70 -16.85
N ASN A 3 61.27 10.80 -16.09
CA ASN A 3 60.65 9.79 -15.25
C ASN A 3 61.03 10.14 -13.81
N MET A 4 60.09 10.25 -12.86
CA MET A 4 60.35 9.90 -11.46
C MET A 4 59.06 9.81 -10.60
N LYS A 5 58.69 8.56 -10.31
CA LYS A 5 58.23 7.96 -9.02
C LYS A 5 57.28 8.73 -8.07
N LEU A 6 56.09 8.12 -7.90
CA LEU A 6 55.55 7.53 -6.67
C LEU A 6 55.76 8.29 -5.32
N PHE A 7 54.73 9.04 -4.92
CA PHE A 7 54.31 9.30 -3.53
C PHE A 7 52.77 9.23 -3.58
N GLY A 8 52.06 8.34 -2.91
CA GLY A 8 51.86 8.32 -1.46
C GLY A 8 50.35 8.15 -1.26
N ALA A 9 49.96 7.14 -0.51
CA ALA A 9 48.58 6.65 -0.36
C ALA A 9 47.64 7.63 0.36
N THR A 10 46.34 7.31 0.30
CA THR A 10 45.18 7.81 1.08
C THR A 10 44.33 8.91 0.42
N ALA A 11 43.59 8.54 -0.62
CA ALA A 11 42.35 9.24 -0.95
C ALA A 11 41.24 8.71 -0.01
N LEU A 12 41.01 9.46 1.06
CA LEU A 12 39.94 9.24 2.04
C LEU A 12 38.59 9.26 1.31
N SER A 13 38.00 8.09 1.09
CA SER A 13 36.65 7.98 0.54
C SER A 13 35.65 8.47 1.59
N LEU A 14 35.24 9.73 1.45
CA LEU A 14 34.07 10.28 2.13
C LEU A 14 32.83 9.55 1.57
N LEU A 15 32.46 8.43 2.21
CA LEU A 15 31.09 7.92 2.12
C LEU A 15 30.19 8.91 2.86
N SER A 16 29.76 9.96 2.16
CA SER A 16 28.62 10.75 2.58
C SER A 16 27.41 9.85 2.56
N ALA A 17 26.97 9.42 3.75
CA ALA A 17 25.68 8.80 3.96
C ALA A 17 24.62 9.77 3.43
N THR A 18 23.99 9.44 2.30
CA THR A 18 22.80 10.15 1.83
C THR A 18 21.65 9.76 2.75
N GLU A 19 21.54 10.47 3.86
CA GLU A 19 20.33 10.51 4.68
C GLU A 19 19.20 10.99 3.75
N VAL A 20 18.34 10.06 3.34
CA VAL A 20 17.12 10.38 2.58
C VAL A 20 16.17 11.08 3.54
N MET A 21 16.29 12.40 3.65
CA MET A 21 15.30 13.23 4.31
C MET A 21 14.04 13.26 3.44
N ALA A 22 13.16 12.28 3.63
CA ALA A 22 11.90 12.24 2.91
C ALA A 22 11.02 13.45 3.27
N HIS A 23 11.00 13.91 4.53
CA HIS A 23 10.31 15.15 4.96
C HIS A 23 10.97 15.77 6.21
N PRO A 24 11.60 16.97 6.15
CA PRO A 24 12.16 17.62 7.33
C PRO A 24 11.05 18.07 8.31
N GLY A 25 11.20 17.76 9.60
CA GLY A 25 10.39 18.37 10.68
C GLY A 25 9.10 17.66 11.09
N HIS A 26 8.79 16.48 10.56
CA HIS A 26 7.56 15.75 10.91
C HIS A 26 7.73 14.88 12.17
N ASN A 27 6.91 15.12 13.19
CA ASN A 27 6.92 14.31 14.42
C ASN A 27 5.90 13.17 14.34
N HIS A 28 6.36 12.00 13.90
CA HIS A 28 5.54 10.79 13.77
C HIS A 28 4.85 10.35 15.08
N LYS A 29 5.44 10.64 16.25
CA LYS A 29 4.79 10.32 17.53
C LYS A 29 3.59 11.22 17.79
N ALA A 30 3.72 12.51 17.53
CA ALA A 30 2.63 13.46 17.63
C ALA A 30 1.52 13.15 16.62
N GLU A 31 1.89 12.87 15.37
CA GLU A 31 0.95 12.43 14.33
C GLU A 31 0.22 11.14 14.75
N ALA A 32 0.93 10.15 15.28
CA ALA A 32 0.31 8.91 15.73
C ALA A 32 -0.67 9.12 16.90
N VAL A 33 -0.39 10.07 17.80
CA VAL A 33 -1.34 10.45 18.87
C VAL A 33 -2.58 11.13 18.28
N GLN A 34 -2.40 12.06 17.34
CA GLN A 34 -3.50 12.73 16.65
C GLN A 34 -4.38 11.73 15.89
N ARG A 35 -3.77 10.81 15.12
CA ARG A 35 -4.47 9.74 14.41
C ARG A 35 -5.26 8.84 15.36
N ARG A 36 -4.68 8.45 16.50
CA ARG A 36 -5.39 7.66 17.53
C ARG A 36 -6.60 8.41 18.10
N ALA A 37 -6.46 9.70 18.40
CA ALA A 37 -7.57 10.52 18.88
C ALA A 37 -8.68 10.69 17.84
N ALA A 38 -8.31 10.91 16.57
CA ALA A 38 -9.27 10.98 15.47
C ALA A 38 -10.05 9.66 15.32
N VAL A 39 -9.35 8.53 15.29
CA VAL A 39 -9.99 7.19 15.26
C VAL A 39 -10.88 6.97 16.48
N ALA A 40 -10.48 7.46 17.67
CA ALA A 40 -11.29 7.36 18.86
C ALA A 40 -12.63 8.12 18.76
N ASN A 41 -12.67 9.22 17.98
CA ASN A 41 -13.84 10.07 17.84
C ASN A 41 -14.72 9.74 16.62
N MET A 42 -14.33 8.77 15.80
CA MET A 42 -15.12 8.34 14.65
C MET A 42 -16.36 7.56 15.06
N SER A 43 -17.52 7.97 14.54
CA SER A 43 -18.82 7.31 14.75
C SER A 43 -18.87 5.90 14.14
N LYS A 44 -18.19 5.71 12.99
CA LYS A 44 -18.05 4.43 12.29
C LYS A 44 -16.58 4.13 12.09
N ARG A 45 -16.09 3.07 12.73
CA ARG A 45 -14.69 2.62 12.62
C ARG A 45 -14.51 1.44 11.66
N SER A 46 -15.60 0.74 11.34
CA SER A 46 -15.62 -0.37 10.39
C SER A 46 -16.99 -0.50 9.72
N LEU A 47 -17.07 -1.34 8.69
CA LEU A 47 -18.31 -1.69 7.99
C LEU A 47 -19.08 -2.82 8.69
N SER A 48 -18.79 -3.13 9.96
CA SER A 48 -19.46 -4.23 10.67
C SER A 48 -20.99 -4.08 10.67
N HIS A 49 -21.46 -2.87 10.92
CA HIS A 49 -22.89 -2.54 10.88
C HIS A 49 -23.53 -2.66 9.47
N CYS A 50 -22.72 -2.71 8.42
CA CYS A 50 -23.17 -2.91 7.04
C CYS A 50 -23.14 -4.37 6.59
N GLN A 51 -22.56 -5.27 7.38
CA GLN A 51 -22.24 -6.63 6.96
C GLN A 51 -23.47 -7.39 6.44
N ASP A 52 -24.57 -7.41 7.19
CA ASP A 52 -25.79 -8.12 6.81
C ASP A 52 -26.38 -7.58 5.50
N LYS A 53 -26.38 -6.25 5.32
CA LYS A 53 -26.90 -5.63 4.09
C LYS A 53 -25.99 -5.94 2.89
N LEU A 54 -24.67 -5.86 3.06
CA LEU A 54 -23.69 -6.15 2.01
C LEU A 54 -23.75 -7.62 1.59
N ALA A 55 -23.90 -8.53 2.56
CA ALA A 55 -24.08 -9.97 2.32
C ALA A 55 -25.41 -10.24 1.60
N ALA A 56 -26.54 -9.71 2.09
CA ALA A 56 -27.85 -9.89 1.49
C ALA A 56 -27.94 -9.34 0.05
N ARG A 57 -27.16 -8.30 -0.27
CA ARG A 57 -27.07 -7.71 -1.63
C ARG A 57 -26.06 -8.43 -2.53
N GLY A 58 -25.37 -9.45 -2.01
CA GLY A 58 -24.35 -10.21 -2.73
C GLY A 58 -23.06 -9.43 -3.03
N VAL A 59 -22.84 -8.29 -2.37
CA VAL A 59 -21.63 -7.46 -2.56
C VAL A 59 -20.40 -8.20 -2.06
N GLU A 60 -20.51 -8.85 -0.91
CA GLU A 60 -19.43 -9.63 -0.32
C GLU A 60 -18.99 -10.79 -1.23
N ALA A 61 -19.94 -11.60 -1.70
CA ALA A 61 -19.66 -12.70 -2.63
C ALA A 61 -18.96 -12.22 -3.92
N LYS A 62 -19.44 -11.10 -4.50
CA LYS A 62 -18.80 -10.48 -5.68
C LYS A 62 -17.38 -10.01 -5.38
N ASN A 63 -17.15 -9.39 -4.22
CA ASN A 63 -15.82 -8.94 -3.81
C ASN A 63 -14.85 -10.11 -3.62
N VAL A 64 -15.28 -11.17 -2.93
CA VAL A 64 -14.47 -12.38 -2.74
C VAL A 64 -14.09 -12.98 -4.09
N GLN A 65 -15.06 -13.14 -5.00
CA GLN A 65 -14.80 -13.68 -6.33
C GLN A 65 -13.80 -12.80 -7.11
N ARG A 66 -14.01 -11.48 -7.12
CA ARG A 66 -13.18 -10.52 -7.86
C ARG A 66 -11.74 -10.48 -7.32
N ARG A 67 -11.56 -10.44 -6.00
CA ARG A 67 -10.24 -10.46 -5.35
C ARG A 67 -9.54 -11.79 -5.53
N HIS A 68 -10.27 -12.90 -5.46
CA HIS A 68 -9.71 -14.22 -5.71
C HIS A 68 -9.22 -14.36 -7.16
N ALA A 69 -10.02 -13.93 -8.14
CA ALA A 69 -9.63 -13.94 -9.55
C ALA A 69 -8.39 -13.06 -9.81
N MET A 70 -8.35 -11.87 -9.23
CA MET A 70 -7.18 -10.98 -9.31
C MET A 70 -5.94 -11.66 -8.70
N HIS A 71 -6.04 -12.24 -7.51
CA HIS A 71 -4.93 -12.95 -6.88
C HIS A 71 -4.45 -14.15 -7.71
N GLN A 72 -5.36 -14.94 -8.30
CA GLN A 72 -5.00 -16.03 -9.20
C GLN A 72 -4.26 -15.55 -10.45
N GLN A 73 -4.68 -14.41 -11.02
CA GLN A 73 -4.02 -13.82 -12.18
C GLN A 73 -2.63 -13.31 -11.82
N LEU A 74 -2.51 -12.59 -10.70
CA LEU A 74 -1.23 -12.03 -10.25
C LEU A 74 -0.24 -13.12 -9.83
N ARG A 75 -0.67 -14.27 -9.28
CA ARG A 75 0.25 -15.39 -9.03
C ARG A 75 0.93 -15.92 -10.29
N LYS A 76 0.32 -15.77 -11.46
CA LYS A 76 0.90 -16.21 -12.75
C LYS A 76 1.92 -15.21 -13.29
N THR A 77 1.82 -13.94 -12.92
CA THR A 77 2.59 -12.83 -13.49
C THR A 77 3.60 -12.22 -12.50
N ALA A 78 3.41 -12.42 -11.19
CA ALA A 78 4.27 -11.86 -10.16
C ALA A 78 5.62 -12.59 -10.08
N LEU A 79 6.67 -11.83 -10.36
CA LEU A 79 8.07 -12.21 -10.46
C LEU A 79 8.74 -12.46 -9.10
N ALA A 80 9.79 -13.30 -9.15
CA ALA A 80 10.72 -13.75 -8.09
C ALA A 80 10.07 -14.37 -6.83
N LYS A 81 10.29 -15.67 -6.63
CA LYS A 81 10.08 -16.32 -5.33
C LYS A 81 10.93 -15.57 -4.29
N ARG A 82 10.28 -14.79 -3.43
CA ARG A 82 10.92 -14.29 -2.21
C ARG A 82 11.35 -15.49 -1.38
N ASP A 83 12.42 -15.32 -0.59
CA ASP A 83 12.82 -16.34 0.36
C ASP A 83 11.65 -16.65 1.31
N PHE A 84 11.05 -17.80 1.09
CA PHE A 84 9.81 -18.20 1.73
C PHE A 84 10.01 -18.42 3.23
N ASP A 85 11.20 -18.90 3.61
CA ASP A 85 11.54 -19.21 5.00
C ASP A 85 11.67 -17.92 5.82
N THR A 86 12.34 -16.89 5.29
CA THR A 86 12.43 -15.57 5.94
C THR A 86 11.06 -14.91 6.06
N VAL A 87 10.24 -14.94 4.99
CA VAL A 87 8.91 -14.30 5.00
C VAL A 87 7.97 -15.00 5.98
N LEU A 88 7.92 -16.33 5.99
CA LEU A 88 7.06 -17.07 6.91
C LEU A 88 7.47 -16.94 8.38
N ASN A 89 8.77 -16.77 8.66
CA ASN A 89 9.27 -16.58 10.02
C ASN A 89 9.12 -15.12 10.50
N THR A 90 8.65 -14.21 9.64
CA THR A 90 8.36 -12.82 10.02
C THR A 90 7.00 -12.76 10.70
N THR A 91 6.97 -12.33 11.97
CA THR A 91 5.69 -12.09 12.66
C THR A 91 4.97 -10.89 12.05
N HIS A 92 3.70 -11.10 11.68
CA HIS A 92 2.81 -10.05 11.17
C HIS A 92 1.85 -9.52 12.26
N HIS A 93 2.13 -9.80 13.54
CA HIS A 93 1.28 -9.42 14.67
C HIS A 93 -0.18 -9.89 14.52
N SER A 94 -0.37 -11.08 13.95
CA SER A 94 -1.67 -11.71 13.76
C SER A 94 -1.77 -12.96 14.63
N ASP A 95 -2.86 -13.09 15.37
CA ASP A 95 -3.19 -14.30 16.15
C ASP A 95 -3.89 -15.38 15.30
N LEU A 96 -4.18 -15.06 14.03
CA LEU A 96 -4.80 -16.00 13.09
C LEU A 96 -3.80 -17.09 12.69
N THR A 97 -4.10 -18.32 13.10
CA THR A 97 -3.30 -19.53 12.80
C THR A 97 -4.06 -20.47 11.86
N GLY A 98 -3.39 -21.50 11.33
CA GLY A 98 -4.03 -22.52 10.50
C GLY A 98 -4.35 -22.09 9.06
N ILE A 99 -3.78 -20.97 8.60
CA ILE A 99 -3.92 -20.54 7.20
C ILE A 99 -3.04 -21.39 6.30
N THR A 100 -3.67 -22.02 5.32
CA THR A 100 -3.05 -22.89 4.33
C THR A 100 -3.32 -22.38 2.91
N PRO A 101 -2.58 -22.86 1.89
CA PRO A 101 -2.87 -22.53 0.50
C PRO A 101 -4.28 -22.90 0.01
N SER A 102 -4.99 -23.78 0.73
CA SER A 102 -6.36 -24.23 0.43
C SER A 102 -7.43 -23.57 1.31
N THR A 103 -7.05 -22.53 2.07
CA THR A 103 -8.00 -21.78 2.89
C THR A 103 -9.05 -21.10 2.02
N ASP A 104 -10.30 -21.11 2.48
CA ASP A 104 -11.41 -20.47 1.78
C ASP A 104 -11.10 -18.97 1.56
N PRO A 105 -11.14 -18.46 0.32
CA PRO A 105 -10.98 -17.03 0.05
C PRO A 105 -11.89 -16.13 0.89
N ALA A 106 -13.08 -16.60 1.30
CA ALA A 106 -13.95 -15.85 2.17
C ALA A 106 -13.28 -15.52 3.52
N THR A 107 -12.55 -16.45 4.14
CA THR A 107 -11.89 -16.18 5.43
C THR A 107 -10.74 -15.19 5.32
N LEU A 108 -10.17 -15.02 4.11
CA LEU A 108 -9.06 -14.09 3.86
C LEU A 108 -9.55 -12.71 3.42
N PHE A 109 -10.66 -12.65 2.68
CA PHE A 109 -11.14 -11.41 2.03
C PHE A 109 -12.38 -10.81 2.67
N VAL A 110 -13.05 -11.54 3.57
CA VAL A 110 -14.18 -11.07 4.36
C VAL A 110 -13.68 -10.80 5.79
N GLY A 111 -13.47 -9.54 6.12
CA GLY A 111 -13.04 -9.15 7.46
C GLY A 111 -13.17 -7.65 7.69
N ASN A 112 -13.52 -7.26 8.93
CA ASN A 112 -13.62 -5.87 9.37
C ASN A 112 -12.26 -5.33 9.86
N ASN A 113 -11.19 -5.69 9.15
CA ASN A 113 -9.82 -5.56 9.67
C ASN A 113 -9.17 -4.20 9.34
N SER A 114 -9.91 -3.30 8.69
CA SER A 114 -9.44 -1.98 8.32
C SER A 114 -10.32 -0.87 8.90
N CYS A 115 -9.68 0.24 9.27
CA CYS A 115 -10.37 1.50 9.55
C CYS A 115 -10.89 2.09 8.24
N ILE A 116 -12.17 2.42 8.18
CA ILE A 116 -12.85 2.72 6.90
C ILE A 116 -12.98 4.21 6.57
N LEU A 117 -12.82 5.09 7.55
CA LEU A 117 -12.78 6.54 7.33
C LEU A 117 -11.39 7.02 7.74
N ALA A 118 -10.52 7.22 6.76
CA ALA A 118 -9.38 8.09 6.97
C ALA A 118 -9.89 9.53 6.97
N PRO A 119 -9.34 10.42 7.82
CA PRO A 119 -9.64 11.84 7.71
C PRO A 119 -9.22 12.34 6.33
N GLU A 120 -9.99 13.27 5.79
CA GLU A 120 -9.57 14.05 4.64
C GLU A 120 -8.23 14.71 4.96
N THR A 121 -7.32 14.68 3.99
CA THR A 121 -6.01 15.31 4.10
C THR A 121 -5.85 16.38 3.02
N THR A 122 -4.91 17.28 3.23
CA THR A 122 -4.54 18.24 2.20
C THR A 122 -3.95 17.52 0.99
N GLU A 123 -4.50 17.78 -0.19
CA GLU A 123 -4.06 17.26 -1.48
C GLU A 123 -2.57 17.57 -1.79
N GLY A 124 -2.09 18.73 -1.32
CA GLY A 124 -0.71 19.18 -1.53
C GLY A 124 -0.50 19.84 -2.89
N PRO A 125 0.73 20.32 -3.19
CA PRO A 125 0.98 21.21 -4.33
C PRO A 125 1.21 20.49 -5.66
N TYR A 126 1.07 19.16 -5.71
CA TYR A 126 1.49 18.33 -6.84
C TYR A 126 0.34 17.72 -7.65
N TYR A 127 -0.91 18.01 -7.27
CA TYR A 127 -2.07 17.55 -8.02
C TYR A 127 -2.21 18.32 -9.34
N VAL A 128 -2.53 17.59 -10.40
CA VAL A 128 -2.71 18.13 -11.75
C VAL A 128 -4.03 17.62 -12.31
N VAL A 129 -4.85 18.53 -12.85
CA VAL A 129 -6.14 18.22 -13.44
C VAL A 129 -5.98 17.86 -14.92
N GLY A 130 -6.77 16.89 -15.40
CA GLY A 130 -6.88 16.58 -16.83
C GLY A 130 -6.00 15.43 -17.31
N GLU A 131 -5.49 14.62 -16.38
CA GLU A 131 -4.75 13.40 -16.68
C GLU A 131 -5.61 12.29 -17.31
N LEU A 132 -4.95 11.29 -17.90
CA LEU A 132 -5.62 10.19 -18.61
C LEU A 132 -6.34 9.24 -17.65
N PHE A 133 -7.59 8.88 -17.96
CA PHE A 133 -8.29 7.79 -17.30
C PHE A 133 -7.66 6.44 -17.66
N ARG A 134 -6.88 5.89 -16.73
CA ARG A 134 -6.15 4.63 -16.90
C ARG A 134 -6.07 3.85 -15.59
N SER A 135 -5.94 2.53 -15.69
CA SER A 135 -5.75 1.66 -14.51
C SER A 135 -4.28 1.33 -14.23
N ASN A 136 -3.40 1.49 -15.22
CA ASN A 136 -1.96 1.31 -15.05
C ASN A 136 -1.26 2.69 -15.08
N VAL A 137 -0.65 3.05 -13.94
CA VAL A 137 0.07 4.31 -13.70
C VAL A 137 1.57 4.12 -13.48
N THR A 138 2.15 2.99 -13.92
CA THR A 138 3.57 2.71 -13.67
C THR A 138 4.51 3.51 -14.55
N ASP A 139 4.07 3.99 -15.72
CA ASP A 139 4.86 4.81 -16.66
C ASP A 139 6.26 4.25 -16.95
N ASP A 140 6.37 2.92 -17.07
CA ASP A 140 7.63 2.18 -17.23
C ASP A 140 8.70 2.47 -16.16
N MET A 141 8.29 3.07 -15.03
CA MET A 141 9.16 3.30 -13.88
C MET A 141 9.46 1.97 -13.20
N ALA A 142 10.75 1.74 -12.94
CA ALA A 142 11.20 0.59 -12.19
C ALA A 142 10.82 0.73 -10.71
N GLY A 143 10.44 -0.38 -10.07
CA GLY A 143 9.98 -0.40 -8.68
C GLY A 143 9.32 -1.73 -8.31
N VAL A 144 8.75 -1.80 -7.10
CA VAL A 144 7.97 -2.96 -6.66
C VAL A 144 6.55 -2.83 -7.21
N PRO A 145 6.05 -3.80 -8.00
CA PRO A 145 4.68 -3.74 -8.52
C PRO A 145 3.65 -3.73 -7.38
N LEU A 146 2.80 -2.70 -7.36
CA LEU A 146 1.67 -2.58 -6.45
C LEU A 146 0.37 -2.68 -7.24
N TYR A 147 -0.50 -3.61 -6.83
CA TYR A 147 -1.83 -3.75 -7.39
C TYR A 147 -2.86 -3.35 -6.32
N MET A 148 -3.68 -2.36 -6.62
CA MET A 148 -4.69 -1.85 -5.69
C MET A 148 -6.09 -2.21 -6.17
N ASP A 149 -6.91 -2.71 -5.24
CA ASP A 149 -8.33 -2.96 -5.43
C ASP A 149 -9.12 -2.11 -4.44
N ILE A 150 -9.94 -1.20 -4.96
CA ILE A 150 -10.63 -0.20 -4.15
C ILE A 150 -12.13 -0.34 -4.33
N GLN A 151 -12.83 -0.39 -3.20
CA GLN A 151 -14.28 -0.36 -3.14
C GLN A 151 -14.73 0.82 -2.29
N LEU A 152 -15.65 1.61 -2.83
CA LEU A 152 -16.29 2.70 -2.11
C LEU A 152 -17.68 2.26 -1.66
N ILE A 153 -17.92 2.36 -0.35
CA ILE A 153 -19.20 2.08 0.30
C ILE A 153 -19.62 3.33 1.05
N ASP A 154 -20.86 3.77 0.85
CA ASP A 154 -21.48 4.78 1.69
C ASP A 154 -21.74 4.16 3.08
N THR A 155 -21.12 4.73 4.11
CA THR A 155 -21.20 4.24 5.49
C THR A 155 -22.54 4.48 6.17
N ASN A 156 -23.42 5.32 5.61
CA ASN A 156 -24.75 5.56 6.16
C ASN A 156 -25.78 4.62 5.55
N THR A 157 -25.71 4.43 4.23
CA THR A 157 -26.66 3.59 3.49
C THR A 157 -26.18 2.15 3.34
N CYS A 158 -24.90 1.89 3.56
CA CYS A 158 -24.25 0.60 3.33
C CYS A 158 -24.41 0.13 1.86
N GLU A 159 -24.41 1.07 0.93
CA GLU A 159 -24.51 0.81 -0.51
C GLU A 159 -23.18 1.10 -1.21
N PRO A 160 -22.79 0.29 -2.23
CA PRO A 160 -21.68 0.65 -3.10
C PRO A 160 -21.96 1.97 -3.83
N LEU A 161 -20.91 2.75 -4.06
CA LEU A 161 -20.98 4.01 -4.82
C LEU A 161 -20.52 3.77 -6.28
N PRO A 162 -21.45 3.59 -7.24
CA PRO A 162 -21.09 3.40 -8.64
C PRO A 162 -20.76 4.72 -9.33
N GLY A 163 -19.98 4.65 -10.42
CA GLY A 163 -19.73 5.81 -11.29
C GLY A 163 -18.83 6.89 -10.67
N VAL A 164 -18.08 6.57 -9.62
CA VAL A 164 -17.10 7.48 -9.01
C VAL A 164 -15.77 7.40 -9.78
N ALA A 165 -15.24 8.55 -10.15
CA ALA A 165 -13.87 8.67 -10.66
C ALA A 165 -12.89 8.66 -9.48
N LEU A 166 -11.84 7.84 -9.59
CA LEU A 166 -10.73 7.83 -8.65
C LEU A 166 -9.48 8.35 -9.34
N ASP A 167 -8.79 9.26 -8.68
CA ASP A 167 -7.53 9.85 -9.13
C ASP A 167 -6.41 9.48 -8.14
N PHE A 168 -5.24 9.15 -8.66
CA PHE A 168 -4.08 8.71 -7.89
C PHE A 168 -2.83 9.39 -8.40
N TRP A 169 -2.06 9.96 -7.49
CA TRP A 169 -0.72 10.43 -7.74
C TRP A 169 0.25 9.85 -6.73
N SER A 170 1.49 9.64 -7.14
CA SER A 170 2.56 9.15 -6.28
C SER A 170 3.91 9.69 -6.72
N ALA A 171 4.83 9.86 -5.78
CA ALA A 171 6.23 10.11 -6.12
C ALA A 171 6.84 8.88 -6.78
N SER A 172 7.73 9.10 -7.75
CA SER A 172 8.58 8.04 -8.31
C SER A 172 9.61 7.58 -7.26
N PRO A 173 10.03 6.31 -7.28
CA PRO A 173 11.11 5.85 -6.42
C PRO A 173 12.43 6.58 -6.73
N PRO A 174 13.32 6.77 -5.73
CA PRO A 174 14.66 7.31 -5.95
C PRO A 174 15.44 6.48 -6.97
N SER A 175 16.17 7.14 -7.86
CA SER A 175 17.02 6.49 -8.87
C SER A 175 18.12 5.59 -8.28
N SER A 176 18.50 5.81 -7.01
CA SER A 176 19.48 5.02 -6.27
C SER A 176 18.97 3.67 -5.74
N LEU A 177 17.67 3.38 -5.88
CA LEU A 177 17.06 2.09 -5.48
C LEU A 177 16.77 1.18 -6.68
N LEU A 178 17.29 1.53 -7.86
CA LEU A 178 17.22 0.69 -9.05
C LEU A 178 18.46 -0.24 -9.08
N PRO A 179 18.29 -1.55 -9.35
CA PRO A 179 19.40 -2.48 -9.48
C PRO A 179 20.29 -2.17 -10.69
#